data_AF-A0A8B7RZK0-F1
#
_entry.id   AF-A0A8B7RZK0-F1
#
_cell.length_a   1.000
_cell.length_b   1.000
_cell.length_c   1.000
_cell.angle_alpha   90.00
_cell.angle_beta   90.00
_cell.angle_gamma   90.00
#
_symmetry.space_group_name_H-M   'P 1'
#
loop_
_entity.id
_entity.type
_entity.pdbx_description
1 polymer ?
#
loop_
_entity_poly.entity_id
_entity_poly.type
_entity_poly.pdbx_seq_one_letter_code
_entity_poly.pdbx_strand_id
1 'polypeptide(L)'
;MPGPLGLLCFFALGLRGSAEPSVAAPPLCAAPCSCDGDRRVDCSGKGLTAVPEGLSAFTQALDISMNNITQLPEDAFKNFPFLEEL
;
A
#
# COMPACT_ATOMS: atom_id res chain seq x y z
N MET A 1 -17.19 -48.68 13.92
CA MET A 1 -18.06 -48.31 15.06
C MET A 1 -17.47 -48.93 16.31
N PRO A 2 -17.36 -48.31 17.51
CA PRO A 2 -17.40 -46.92 18.02
C PRO A 2 -15.94 -46.44 18.30
N GLY A 3 -15.55 -45.33 18.94
CA GLY A 3 -16.20 -44.32 19.77
C GLY A 3 -15.30 -43.06 19.95
N PRO A 4 -15.67 -42.13 20.85
CA PRO A 4 -15.19 -40.75 20.89
C PRO A 4 -14.03 -40.56 21.87
N LEU A 5 -13.06 -39.70 21.54
CA LEU A 5 -12.18 -38.98 22.49
C LEU A 5 -11.18 -38.09 21.72
N GLY A 6 -11.16 -36.81 22.06
CA GLY A 6 -9.92 -36.05 22.13
C GLY A 6 -9.65 -34.99 21.06
N LEU A 7 -9.29 -33.81 21.57
CA LEU A 7 -8.39 -32.81 21.00
C LEU A 7 -8.97 -31.77 20.01
N LEU A 8 -9.50 -30.70 20.63
CA LEU A 8 -9.02 -29.32 20.45
C LEU A 8 -8.32 -29.03 19.10
N CYS A 9 -9.10 -28.65 18.09
CA CYS A 9 -8.56 -27.84 17.00
C CYS A 9 -9.03 -26.41 17.19
N PHE A 10 -8.09 -25.59 17.65
CA PHE A 10 -8.13 -24.13 17.59
C PHE A 10 -8.41 -23.69 16.14
N PHE A 11 -9.67 -23.60 15.75
CA PHE A 11 -10.05 -22.69 14.67
C PHE A 11 -10.14 -21.29 15.28
N ALA A 12 -8.96 -20.75 15.62
CA ALA A 12 -8.80 -19.31 15.56
C ALA A 12 -9.26 -18.94 14.15
N LEU A 13 -10.34 -18.16 14.05
CA LEU A 13 -10.65 -17.43 12.83
C LEU A 13 -9.49 -16.45 12.61
N GLY A 14 -8.37 -16.96 12.09
CA GLY A 14 -7.36 -16.16 11.46
C GLY A 14 -8.05 -15.51 10.28
N LEU A 15 -8.27 -14.19 10.39
CA LEU A 15 -8.68 -13.34 9.29
C LEU A 15 -7.79 -13.70 8.09
N ARG A 16 -8.37 -14.45 7.15
CA ARG A 16 -7.74 -14.77 5.89
C ARG A 16 -7.70 -13.43 5.15
N GLY A 17 -6.62 -12.67 5.36
CA GLY A 17 -6.34 -11.47 4.61
C GLY A 17 -6.29 -11.87 3.14
N SER A 18 -7.41 -11.65 2.47
CA SER A 18 -7.49 -11.79 1.03
C SER A 18 -6.73 -10.60 0.48
N ALA A 19 -5.44 -10.77 0.22
CA ALA A 19 -4.77 -9.97 -0.79
C ALA A 19 -5.45 -10.37 -2.11
N GLU A 20 -6.55 -9.67 -2.43
CA GLU A 20 -7.23 -9.76 -3.71
C GLU A 20 -6.22 -9.43 -4.81
N PRO A 21 -6.01 -10.31 -5.80
CA PRO A 21 -5.29 -9.96 -7.01
C PRO A 21 -6.22 -9.08 -7.85
N SER A 22 -6.19 -7.77 -7.57
CA SER A 22 -6.95 -6.79 -8.34
C SER A 22 -6.45 -6.79 -9.79
N VAL A 23 -7.38 -7.02 -10.71
CA VAL A 23 -7.17 -7.11 -12.15
C VAL A 23 -6.37 -5.90 -12.65
N ALA A 24 -5.30 -6.21 -13.39
CA ALA A 24 -4.36 -5.26 -13.97
C ALA A 24 -5.05 -4.14 -14.76
N ALA A 25 -5.28 -3.00 -14.10
CA ALA A 25 -5.28 -1.70 -14.73
C ALA A 25 -3.84 -1.40 -15.22
N PRO A 26 -3.66 -0.63 -16.32
CA PRO A 26 -2.33 -0.20 -16.75
C PRO A 26 -1.58 0.40 -15.55
N PRO A 27 -0.27 0.11 -15.37
CA PRO A 27 0.44 0.45 -14.15
C PRO A 27 0.57 1.97 -14.04
N LEU A 28 -0.41 2.61 -13.39
CA LEU A 28 -0.37 4.01 -12.95
C LEU A 28 0.45 4.16 -11.64
N CYS A 29 1.10 3.07 -11.24
CA CYS A 29 1.83 2.88 -10.00
C CYS A 29 3.26 2.52 -10.31
N ALA A 30 4.18 3.41 -9.97
CA ALA A 30 5.60 3.09 -10.00
C ALA A 30 5.92 2.13 -8.84
N ALA A 31 6.52 0.97 -9.14
CA ALA A 31 7.20 0.19 -8.11
C ALA A 31 8.32 1.07 -7.50
N PRO A 32 8.49 1.10 -6.18
CA PRO A 32 8.11 0.09 -5.18
C PRO A 32 6.77 0.32 -4.46
N CYS A 33 5.97 1.28 -4.91
CA CYS A 33 4.70 1.65 -4.27
C CYS A 33 3.54 0.78 -4.75
N SER A 34 2.52 0.67 -3.90
CA SER A 34 1.26 -0.01 -4.20
C SER A 34 0.19 1.07 -4.34
N CYS A 35 -0.60 1.09 -5.41
CA CYS A 35 -1.77 1.96 -5.43
C CYS A 35 -3.06 1.16 -5.36
N ASP A 36 -4.04 1.79 -4.75
CA ASP A 36 -5.42 1.36 -4.75
C ASP A 36 -6.21 2.06 -5.87
N GLY A 37 -7.33 1.45 -6.28
CA GLY A 37 -8.24 2.02 -7.29
C GLY A 37 -8.78 3.40 -6.91
N ASP A 38 -8.78 3.76 -5.63
CA ASP A 38 -9.24 5.06 -5.11
C ASP A 38 -8.19 6.19 -5.16
N ARG A 39 -7.23 6.13 -6.09
CA ARG A 39 -6.17 7.16 -6.24
C ARG A 39 -5.33 7.36 -4.98
N ARG A 40 -5.22 6.29 -4.18
CA ARG A 40 -4.34 6.23 -3.01
C ARG A 40 -3.09 5.46 -3.37
N VAL A 41 -1.93 5.95 -2.94
CA VAL A 41 -0.63 5.34 -3.18
C VAL A 41 0.04 5.09 -1.83
N ASP A 42 0.30 3.83 -1.54
CA ASP A 42 1.08 3.38 -0.38
C ASP A 42 2.52 3.09 -0.81
N CYS A 43 3.42 3.95 -0.37
CA CYS A 43 4.86 3.83 -0.49
C CYS A 43 5.51 3.59 0.88
N SER A 44 4.75 3.13 1.87
CA SER A 44 5.25 3.04 3.24
C SER A 44 6.30 1.94 3.39
N GLY A 45 7.32 2.19 4.22
CA GLY A 45 8.32 1.15 4.56
C GLY A 45 9.23 0.72 3.39
N LYS A 46 9.32 1.52 2.32
CA LYS A 46 10.08 1.17 1.10
C LYS A 46 11.54 1.63 1.13
N GLY A 47 11.99 2.26 2.22
CA GLY A 47 13.34 2.80 2.34
C GLY A 47 13.62 3.96 1.38
N LEU A 48 12.58 4.70 0.95
CA LEU A 48 12.70 5.85 0.07
C LEU A 48 13.54 6.93 0.72
N THR A 49 14.42 7.55 -0.07
CA THR A 49 15.23 8.70 0.35
C THR A 49 14.68 10.02 -0.19
N ALA A 50 13.74 9.94 -1.14
CA ALA A 50 13.05 11.07 -1.75
C ALA A 50 11.64 10.64 -2.17
N VAL A 51 10.79 11.62 -2.50
CA VAL A 51 9.46 11.35 -3.07
C VAL A 51 9.63 10.68 -4.45
N PRO A 52 8.98 9.54 -4.70
CA PRO A 52 9.14 8.81 -5.96
C PRO A 52 8.51 9.55 -7.12
N GLU A 53 9.25 9.64 -8.22
CA GLU A 53 8.75 10.16 -9.50
C GLU A 53 8.06 9.05 -10.31
N GLY A 54 7.10 9.41 -11.15
CA GLY A 54 6.37 8.44 -11.99
C GLY A 54 5.11 7.86 -11.36
N LEU A 55 4.67 8.40 -10.22
CA LEU A 55 3.31 8.19 -9.72
C LEU A 55 2.29 9.02 -10.52
N SER A 56 1.04 8.56 -10.54
CA SER A 56 -0.04 9.28 -11.23
C SER A 56 -0.24 10.69 -10.65
N ALA A 57 -0.35 11.70 -11.52
CA ALA A 57 -0.65 13.07 -11.11
C ALA A 57 -2.01 13.21 -10.41
N PHE A 58 -2.92 12.24 -10.63
CA PHE A 58 -4.24 12.17 -10.01
C PHE A 58 -4.23 11.55 -8.60
N THR A 59 -3.06 11.28 -8.02
CA THR A 59 -2.95 10.76 -6.66
C THR A 59 -3.54 11.74 -5.66
N GLN A 60 -4.47 11.27 -4.84
CA GLN A 60 -5.13 12.05 -3.78
C GLN A 60 -4.55 11.76 -2.40
N ALA A 61 -4.19 10.51 -2.13
CA ALA A 61 -3.51 10.13 -0.89
C ALA A 61 -2.17 9.49 -1.22
N LEU A 62 -1.10 9.94 -0.58
CA LEU A 62 0.25 9.40 -0.75
C LEU A 62 0.87 9.08 0.60
N ASP A 63 0.94 7.81 0.97
CA ASP A 63 1.62 7.40 2.19
C ASP A 63 3.11 7.15 1.91
N ILE A 64 3.98 8.01 2.43
CA ILE A 64 5.45 7.85 2.39
C ILE A 64 6.04 7.59 3.79
N SER A 65 5.22 7.10 4.72
CA SER A 65 5.62 6.79 6.10
C SER A 65 6.66 5.69 6.17
N MET A 66 7.40 5.62 7.29
CA MET A 66 8.43 4.59 7.51
C MET A 66 9.51 4.52 6.41
N ASN A 67 9.84 5.66 5.81
CA ASN A 67 10.94 5.80 4.86
C ASN A 67 12.12 6.60 5.44
N ASN A 68 13.22 6.70 4.69
CA ASN A 68 14.43 7.44 5.05
C ASN A 68 14.49 8.82 4.39
N ILE A 69 13.33 9.48 4.25
CA ILE A 69 13.24 10.81 3.67
C ILE A 69 13.65 11.83 4.74
N THR A 70 14.85 12.38 4.62
CA THR A 70 15.40 13.36 5.58
C THR A 70 15.16 14.80 5.17
N GLN A 71 14.91 15.04 3.88
CA GLN A 71 14.64 16.35 3.32
C GLN A 71 13.52 16.26 2.30
N LEU A 72 12.60 17.22 2.35
CA LEU A 72 11.49 17.37 1.43
C LEU A 72 11.62 18.73 0.74
N PRO A 73 12.07 18.78 -0.53
CA PRO A 73 12.09 20.03 -1.27
C PRO A 73 10.67 20.55 -1.52
N GLU A 74 10.50 21.86 -1.70
CA GLU A 74 9.19 22.47 -2.00
C GLU A 74 8.56 21.90 -3.27
N ASP A 75 9.37 21.54 -4.26
CA ASP A 75 8.91 20.93 -5.51
C ASP A 75 8.63 19.41 -5.40
N ALA A 76 8.83 18.77 -4.24
CA ALA A 76 8.69 17.31 -4.08
C ALA A 76 7.29 16.80 -4.47
N PHE A 77 6.26 17.60 -4.22
CA PHE A 77 4.86 17.25 -4.49
C PHE A 77 4.26 18.00 -5.68
N LYS A 78 5.07 18.72 -6.46
CA LYS A 78 4.61 19.52 -7.60
C LYS A 78 3.91 18.69 -8.67
N ASN A 79 4.26 17.41 -8.78
CA ASN A 79 3.64 16.46 -9.70
C ASN A 79 2.31 15.91 -9.18
N PHE A 80 1.90 16.24 -7.95
CA PHE A 80 0.64 15.82 -7.33
C PHE A 80 -0.27 17.02 -7.03
N PRO A 81 -0.81 17.69 -8.06
CA PRO A 81 -1.66 18.87 -7.88
C PRO A 81 -3.00 18.55 -7.18
N PHE A 82 -3.40 17.28 -7.13
CA PHE A 82 -4.63 16.80 -6.50
C PHE A 82 -4.37 16.11 -5.15
N LEU A 83 -3.17 16.24 -4.57
CA LEU A 83 -2.86 15.62 -3.28
C LEU A 83 -3.68 16.29 -2.16
N GLU A 84 -4.46 15.47 -1.45
CA GLU A 84 -5.32 15.88 -0.33
C GLU A 84 -4.79 15.31 1.00
N GLU A 85 -4.10 14.16 0.96
CA GLU A 85 -3.61 13.42 2.13
C GLU A 85 -2.16 12.93 1.92
N LEU A 86 -1.31 13.09 2.94
CA LEU A 86 0.11 12.71 2.96
C LEU A 86 0.47 11.99 4.27
#